data_AF-A0A3C1UBS3-F1
#
_entry.id   AF-A0A3C1UBS3-F1
#
_cell.length_a   1.000
_cell.length_b   1.000
_cell.length_c   1.000
_cell.angle_alpha   90.00
_cell.angle_beta   90.00
_cell.angle_gamma   90.00
#
_symmetry.space_group_name_H-M   'P 1'
#
loop_
_entity.id
_entity.type
_entity.pdbx_description
1 polymer ?
#
loop_
_entity_poly.entity_id
_entity_poly.type
_entity_poly.pdbx_seq_one_letter_code
_entity_poly.pdbx_strand_id
1 'polypeptide(L)'
;TYYQLRVPFILWASSEFKSAFPEKWQTLVANQKKPIATNRVTFHTMLDLGGISTSQFKADAAVSNKAFEQKPRLYVNDHDEYRPLDDCGLKELDAEQFKLRGLQYP
;
A
#
# COMPACT_ATOMS: atom_id res chain seq x y z
N THR A 1 -9.67 -14.64 5.70
CA THR A 1 -8.84 -15.53 4.85
C THR A 1 -7.91 -14.71 3.98
N TYR A 2 -6.86 -15.32 3.43
CA TYR A 2 -5.93 -14.71 2.48
C TYR A 2 -6.64 -13.95 1.35
N TYR A 3 -7.72 -14.53 0.81
CA TYR A 3 -8.48 -13.99 -0.30
C TYR A 3 -9.28 -12.72 0.05
N GLN A 4 -9.58 -12.48 1.32
CA GLN A 4 -10.23 -11.25 1.77
C GLN A 4 -9.24 -10.09 1.91
N LEU A 5 -7.97 -10.40 2.17
CA LEU A 5 -6.93 -9.41 2.47
C LEU A 5 -6.10 -9.03 1.25
N ARG A 6 -5.96 -9.94 0.27
CA ARG A 6 -5.28 -9.64 -0.99
C ARG A 6 -6.24 -8.96 -1.96
N VAL A 7 -6.16 -7.64 -2.02
CA VAL A 7 -6.93 -6.80 -2.95
C VAL A 7 -6.04 -6.16 -4.02
N PRO A 8 -6.56 -5.87 -5.24
CA PRO A 8 -5.82 -5.11 -6.24
C PRO A 8 -5.74 -3.63 -5.87
N PHE A 9 -4.59 -3.01 -6.14
CA PHE A 9 -4.40 -1.56 -6.08
C PHE A 9 -3.76 -1.11 -7.39
N ILE A 10 -4.51 -0.38 -8.21
CA ILE A 10 -4.13 -0.07 -9.59
C ILE A 10 -4.03 1.44 -9.74
N LEU A 11 -2.92 1.90 -10.31
CA LEU A 11 -2.70 3.29 -10.70
C LEU A 11 -2.37 3.33 -12.19
N TRP A 12 -2.99 4.26 -12.91
CA TRP A 12 -2.71 4.55 -14.32
C TRP A 12 -2.23 6.00 -14.45
N ALA A 13 -1.24 6.21 -15.31
CA ALA A 13 -0.70 7.52 -15.63
C ALA A 13 -0.57 7.67 -17.15
N SER A 14 -0.99 8.82 -17.67
CA SER A 14 -0.85 9.15 -19.10
C SER A 14 0.63 9.38 -19.48
N SER A 15 0.92 9.44 -20.78
CA SER A 15 2.25 9.81 -21.30
C SER A 15 2.69 11.17 -20.77
N GLU A 16 1.79 12.14 -20.73
CA GLU A 16 2.04 13.52 -20.32
C GLU A 16 2.38 13.56 -18.82
N PHE A 17 1.64 12.83 -17.99
CA PHE A 17 1.95 12.74 -16.55
C PHE A 17 3.34 12.13 -16.32
N LYS A 18 3.68 11.05 -17.03
CA LYS A 18 4.99 10.39 -16.91
C LYS A 18 6.13 11.31 -17.31
N SER A 19 5.94 12.12 -18.36
CA SER A 19 6.93 13.08 -18.83
C SER A 19 7.05 14.31 -17.93
N ALA A 20 5.94 14.81 -17.39
CA ALA A 20 5.92 15.96 -16.49
C ALA A 20 6.42 15.63 -15.07
N PHE A 21 6.17 14.41 -14.59
CA PHE A 21 6.54 13.96 -13.24
C PHE A 21 7.33 12.64 -13.28
N PRO A 22 8.50 12.61 -13.94
CA PRO A 22 9.26 11.37 -14.15
C PRO A 22 9.71 10.74 -12.83
N GLU A 23 10.03 11.55 -11.83
CA GLU A 23 10.42 11.04 -10.51
C GLU A 23 9.29 10.32 -9.78
N LYS A 24 8.06 10.86 -9.85
CA LYS A 24 6.87 10.21 -9.26
C LYS A 24 6.56 8.91 -9.98
N TRP A 25 6.64 8.91 -11.31
CA TRP A 25 6.45 7.70 -12.10
C TRP A 25 7.49 6.62 -11.78
N GLN A 26 8.77 6.97 -11.74
CA GLN A 26 9.84 6.04 -11.36
C GLN A 26 9.62 5.47 -9.96
N THR A 27 9.20 6.31 -9.01
CA THR A 27 8.90 5.89 -7.64
C THR A 27 7.73 4.91 -7.58
N LEU A 28 6.64 5.19 -8.32
CA LEU A 28 5.50 4.28 -8.45
C LEU A 28 5.92 2.91 -9.01
N VAL A 29 6.72 2.91 -10.09
CA VAL A 29 7.23 1.67 -10.69
C VAL A 29 8.13 0.90 -9.73
N ALA A 30 9.01 1.59 -9.00
CA ALA A 30 9.90 0.97 -8.01
C ALA A 30 9.12 0.37 -6.82
N ASN A 31 7.97 0.96 -6.47
CA ASN A 31 7.13 0.52 -5.37
C ASN A 31 6.04 -0.48 -5.76
N GLN A 32 5.84 -0.77 -7.05
CA GLN A 32 4.67 -1.53 -7.57
C GLN A 32 4.48 -2.93 -6.94
N LYS A 33 5.56 -3.58 -6.50
CA LYS A 33 5.54 -4.93 -5.92
C LYS A 33 5.68 -4.94 -4.39
N LYS A 34 5.81 -3.77 -3.77
CA LYS A 34 5.97 -3.68 -2.31
C LYS A 34 4.65 -4.04 -1.63
N PRO A 35 4.67 -4.80 -0.52
CA PRO A 35 3.48 -4.97 0.31
C PRO A 35 3.05 -3.61 0.86
N ILE A 36 1.76 -3.33 0.73
CA ILE A 36 1.13 -2.10 1.21
C ILE A 36 -0.15 -2.43 1.97
N ALA A 37 -0.55 -1.52 2.85
CA ALA A 37 -1.89 -1.52 3.46
C ALA A 37 -2.67 -0.34 2.84
N THR A 38 -3.79 -0.65 2.19
CA THR A 38 -4.59 0.35 1.43
C THR A 38 -5.14 1.45 2.33
N ASN A 39 -5.48 1.15 3.58
CA ASN A 39 -5.91 2.12 4.59
C ASN A 39 -4.83 3.17 4.90
N ARG A 40 -3.54 2.80 4.85
CA ARG A 40 -2.43 3.72 5.08
C ARG A 40 -2.09 4.53 3.83
N VAL A 41 -2.01 3.88 2.67
CA VAL A 41 -1.37 4.51 1.51
C VAL A 41 -2.30 5.27 0.58
N THR A 42 -3.59 4.89 0.51
CA THR A 42 -4.50 5.43 -0.51
C THR A 42 -4.65 6.94 -0.39
N PHE A 43 -4.96 7.42 0.82
CA PHE A 43 -5.18 8.84 1.08
C PHE A 43 -3.95 9.70 0.73
N HIS A 44 -2.78 9.36 1.26
CA HIS A 44 -1.56 10.15 1.03
C HIS A 44 -1.04 10.06 -0.41
N THR A 45 -1.21 8.91 -1.07
CA THR A 45 -0.87 8.76 -2.49
C THR A 45 -1.75 9.65 -3.37
N MET A 46 -3.06 9.74 -3.08
CA MET A 46 -3.96 10.64 -3.80
C MET A 46 -3.57 12.12 -3.60
N LEU A 47 -3.23 12.53 -2.38
CA LEU A 47 -2.74 13.90 -2.13
C LEU A 47 -1.46 14.20 -2.92
N ASP A 48 -0.49 13.29 -2.88
CA ASP A 48 0.80 13.45 -3.54
C ASP A 48 0.69 13.50 -5.06
N LEU A 49 -0.18 12.68 -5.66
CA LEU A 49 -0.45 12.70 -7.10
C LEU A 49 -1.29 13.91 -7.53
N GLY A 50 -2.21 14.36 -6.67
CA GLY A 50 -3.03 15.56 -6.91
C GLY A 50 -2.31 16.88 -6.67
N GLY A 51 -1.07 16.86 -6.16
CA GLY A 51 -0.32 18.06 -5.82
C GLY A 51 -0.90 18.86 -4.65
N ILE A 52 -1.66 18.20 -3.76
CA ILE A 52 -2.36 18.85 -2.65
C ILE A 52 -1.43 18.95 -1.44
N SER A 53 -1.19 20.17 -0.97
CA SER A 53 -0.41 20.44 0.24
C SER A 53 -1.30 20.64 1.45
N THR A 54 -1.07 19.88 2.53
CA THR A 54 -1.86 19.90 3.75
C THR A 54 -1.03 19.40 4.92
N SER A 55 -1.28 19.86 6.16
CA SER A 55 -0.50 19.44 7.34
C SER A 55 -0.71 17.97 7.71
N GLN A 56 -1.76 17.36 7.17
CA GLN A 56 -2.11 15.96 7.33
C GLN A 56 -1.33 15.07 6.36
N PHE A 57 -0.63 15.62 5.36
CA PHE A 57 0.12 14.83 4.40
C PHE A 57 1.33 14.16 5.06
N LYS A 58 1.49 12.86 4.79
CA LYS A 58 2.61 12.04 5.25
C LYS A 58 3.31 11.43 4.06
N ALA A 59 4.48 11.97 3.71
CA ALA A 59 5.25 11.55 2.55
C ALA A 59 5.71 10.08 2.65
N ASP A 60 5.98 9.60 3.85
CA ASP A 60 6.36 8.19 4.12
C ASP A 60 5.21 7.20 3.85
N ALA A 61 3.98 7.69 3.72
CA ALA A 61 2.78 6.91 3.46
C ALA A 61 2.26 7.03 2.03
N ALA A 62 2.91 7.76 1.12
CA ALA A 62 2.52 7.87 -0.28
C ALA A 62 3.41 7.00 -1.17
N VAL A 63 2.85 6.00 -1.86
CA VAL A 63 3.67 5.10 -2.73
C VAL A 63 4.28 5.80 -3.94
N SER A 64 3.80 7.00 -4.26
CA SER A 64 4.31 7.90 -5.30
C SER A 64 5.46 8.80 -4.86
N ASN A 65 5.82 8.79 -3.56
CA ASN A 65 6.82 9.66 -2.99
C ASN A 65 8.10 8.90 -2.62
N LYS A 66 9.27 9.49 -2.87
CA LYS A 66 10.59 8.85 -2.61
C LYS A 66 10.80 8.52 -1.13
N ALA A 67 10.14 9.24 -0.23
CA ALA A 67 10.18 8.99 1.21
C ALA A 67 9.35 7.77 1.64
N PHE A 68 8.65 7.09 0.72
CA PHE A 68 7.79 5.96 1.06
C PHE A 68 8.51 4.86 1.84
N GLU A 69 7.93 4.50 2.98
CA GLU A 69 8.39 3.41 3.82
C GLU A 69 7.32 2.33 3.97
N GLN A 70 7.75 1.08 3.91
CA GLN A 70 6.93 -0.05 4.34
C GLN A 70 6.76 0.01 5.85
N LYS A 71 5.53 -0.23 6.31
CA LYS A 71 5.19 -0.36 7.72
C LYS A 71 4.44 -1.67 7.92
N PRO A 72 4.43 -2.22 9.15
CA PRO A 72 3.60 -3.39 9.47
C PRO A 72 2.17 -3.19 8.98
N ARG A 73 1.60 -4.21 8.34
CA ARG A 73 0.23 -4.16 7.84
C ARG A 73 -0.73 -4.46 8.99
N LEU A 74 -1.67 -3.55 9.21
CA LEU A 74 -2.69 -3.66 10.24
C LEU A 74 -4.04 -3.90 9.60
N TYR A 75 -4.82 -4.77 10.22
CA TYR A 75 -6.22 -5.05 9.94
C TYR A 75 -7.08 -4.42 11.03
N VAL A 76 -8.28 -3.96 10.67
CA VAL A 76 -9.27 -3.47 11.64
C VAL A 76 -10.27 -4.59 11.86
N ASN A 77 -10.39 -5.07 13.10
CA ASN A 77 -11.35 -6.12 13.44
C ASN A 77 -12.78 -5.56 13.60
N ASP A 78 -13.72 -6.43 13.94
CA ASP A 78 -15.14 -6.11 14.19
C ASP A 78 -15.38 -5.23 15.45
N HIS A 79 -14.33 -4.97 16.23
CA HIS A 79 -14.33 -4.08 17.39
C HIS A 79 -13.61 -2.75 17.10
N ASP A 80 -13.32 -2.45 15.83
CA ASP A 80 -12.56 -1.27 15.39
C ASP A 80 -11.14 -1.17 15.94
N GLU A 81 -10.55 -2.30 16.36
CA GLU A 81 -9.19 -2.35 16.86
C GLU A 81 -8.20 -2.65 15.74
N TYR A 82 -7.06 -1.95 15.76
CA TYR A 82 -5.94 -2.26 14.88
C TYR A 82 -5.22 -3.50 15.36
N ARG A 83 -5.27 -4.57 14.57
CA ARG A 83 -4.59 -5.84 14.80
C ARG A 83 -3.50 -6.06 13.76
N PRO A 84 -2.31 -6.56 14.15
CA PRO A 84 -1.33 -7.08 13.22
C PRO A 84 -1.92 -8.11 12.26
N LEU A 85 -1.36 -8.23 11.05
CA LEU A 85 -1.86 -9.17 10.02
C LEU A 85 -1.75 -10.65 10.46
N ASP A 86 -0.81 -10.97 11.34
CA ASP A 86 -0.66 -12.28 11.96
C ASP A 86 -1.57 -12.50 13.18
N ASP A 87 -2.26 -11.46 13.67
CA ASP A 87 -3.24 -11.48 14.77
C ASP A 87 -4.66 -11.13 14.27
N CYS A 88 -4.99 -11.45 13.02
CA CYS A 88 -6.32 -11.18 12.45
C CYS A 88 -7.15 -12.45 12.17
N GLY A 89 -6.83 -13.56 12.86
CA GLY A 89 -7.58 -14.82 12.75
C GLY A 89 -7.34 -15.58 11.43
N LEU A 90 -6.21 -15.36 10.76
CA LEU A 90 -5.81 -16.16 9.61
C LEU A 90 -5.43 -17.57 10.02
N LYS A 91 -5.83 -18.55 9.20
CA LYS A 91 -5.46 -19.95 9.41
C LYS A 91 -4.09 -20.23 8.78
N GLU A 92 -3.44 -21.33 9.17
CA GLU A 92 -2.15 -21.73 8.59
C GLU A 92 -2.17 -21.81 7.05
N LEU A 93 -3.26 -22.35 6.49
CA LEU A 93 -3.46 -22.41 5.03
C LEU A 93 -3.48 -21.02 4.37
N ASP A 94 -3.95 -19.98 5.06
CA ASP A 94 -3.92 -18.61 4.55
C ASP A 94 -2.48 -18.08 4.49
N ALA A 95 -1.68 -18.37 5.52
CA ALA A 95 -0.26 -18.01 5.57
C ALA A 95 0.55 -18.72 4.47
N GLU A 96 0.22 -19.98 4.17
CA GLU A 96 0.81 -20.72 3.04
C GLU A 96 0.46 -20.07 1.70
N GLN A 97 -0.77 -19.59 1.51
CA GLN A 97 -1.14 -18.89 0.27
C GLN A 97 -0.33 -17.60 0.05
N PHE A 98 0.01 -16.85 1.11
CA PHE A 98 0.92 -15.70 0.98
C PHE A 98 2.30 -16.14 0.45
N LYS A 99 2.89 -17.17 1.07
CA LYS A 99 4.21 -17.71 0.69
C LYS A 99 4.22 -18.26 -0.74
N LEU A 100 3.24 -19.09 -1.11
CA LEU A 100 3.11 -19.68 -2.44
C LEU A 100 2.99 -18.63 -3.56
N ARG A 101 2.51 -17.44 -3.23
CA ARG A 101 2.32 -16.35 -4.19
C ARG A 101 3.41 -15.28 -4.11
N GLY A 102 4.51 -15.57 -3.42
CA GLY A 102 5.66 -14.68 -3.28
C GLY A 102 5.35 -13.38 -2.54
N LEU A 103 4.30 -13.38 -1.72
CA LEU A 103 3.93 -12.22 -0.92
C LEU A 103 4.57 -12.32 0.45
N GLN A 104 5.13 -11.20 0.91
CA GLN A 104 5.58 -11.06 2.29
C GLN A 104 4.38 -11.28 3.23
N TYR A 105 4.61 -11.99 4.32
CA TYR A 105 3.67 -12.22 5.43
C TYR A 105 4.47 -12.46 6.71
N PRO A 106 4.08 -11.86 7.86
CA PRO A 106 3.19 -10.69 8.01
C PRO A 106 3.76 -9.39 7.40
#